data_AF-A0A969B155-F1
#
_entry.id   AF-A0A969B155-F1
#
_cell.length_a   1.000
_cell.length_b   1.000
_cell.length_c   1.000
_cell.angle_alpha   90.00
_cell.angle_beta   90.00
_cell.angle_gamma   90.00
#
_symmetry.space_group_name_H-M   'P 1'
#
loop_
_entity.id
_entity.type
_entity.pdbx_description
1 polymer ?
#
loop_
_entity_poly.entity_id
_entity_poly.type
_entity_poly.pdbx_seq_one_letter_code
_entity_poly.pdbx_strand_id
1 'polypeptide(L)'
;MIVRSINKESDHNDFGSTGSQLSTNKNGSKAEMIQGPKIKTLSGGARSKYNTPNISLRGQHTSLEHNDTVAMLRNKLESKLGALSDDERNMVRSSLDIILSAMEILNLKEQNKMPEPVQKHAPRLMADIGPDESDKQFVHRIFRKDAFWQKIPAFAKVTEAEFLDVKFQNKFTVRKLDRLEELIHGLVEPAFIEDVRQGMEEAPMNLSISPYLLSLINWADPYNDPLRIQFIPLRSRRAIDHPKLTLDSLGEQSHSPVPGLVHRYPDKVLFLPLDVCPVYCRFCTRSYAIGGDTGTVVKMKFKNAPQQWHDAFEYIKAHPEIEDVLVSGGDAYMLAPDRMMFIGESLLSIPHVRRMRFASKGPAVMPMKILSDTSWTEALISIVAQGRAMGKEVYLHTHFNSPNEITDITRRALMHLFFNGVKVRNQTVLIKGVNDTADEMVHLIKKLSYMNVQPYYVYQHDMVQGTEDLRTSLSETIELEK
;
A
#
# COMPACT_ATOMS: atom_id res chain seq x y z
N MET A 1 -19.39 8.87 -3.81
CA MET A 1 -18.83 8.90 -5.19
C MET A 1 -18.35 7.50 -5.55
N ILE A 2 -19.30 6.63 -5.87
CA ILE A 2 -19.04 5.26 -6.32
C ILE A 2 -18.53 5.35 -7.76
N VAL A 3 -17.30 4.90 -8.03
CA VAL A 3 -16.71 4.96 -9.38
C VAL A 3 -17.15 3.75 -10.18
N ARG A 4 -17.86 3.99 -11.29
CA ARG A 4 -18.24 2.97 -12.26
C ARG A 4 -17.03 2.57 -13.12
N SER A 5 -16.72 1.27 -13.18
CA SER A 5 -15.98 0.69 -14.29
C SER A 5 -16.95 0.57 -15.47
N ILE A 6 -16.87 1.47 -16.45
CA ILE A 6 -17.62 1.35 -17.71
C ILE A 6 -16.65 0.82 -18.76
N ASN A 7 -16.76 -0.47 -19.08
CA ASN A 7 -16.24 -1.00 -20.34
C ASN A 7 -17.08 -0.42 -21.47
N LYS A 8 -16.49 0.40 -22.34
CA LYS A 8 -17.11 0.78 -23.62
C LYS A 8 -16.87 -0.36 -24.61
N GLU A 9 -17.93 -1.11 -24.91
CA GLU A 9 -18.01 -1.86 -26.17
C GLU A 9 -18.14 -0.83 -27.32
N SER A 10 -17.27 -0.98 -28.32
CA SER A 10 -17.32 -0.21 -29.55
C SER A 10 -18.31 -0.89 -30.51
N ASP A 11 -19.51 -0.33 -30.61
CA ASP A 11 -20.45 -0.62 -31.70
C ASP A 11 -19.87 -0.08 -33.02
N HIS A 12 -19.41 -0.99 -33.87
CA HIS A 12 -19.31 -0.74 -35.30
C HIS A 12 -20.45 -1.48 -36.00
N ASN A 13 -21.46 -0.71 -36.39
CA ASN A 13 -22.39 -1.06 -37.46
C ASN A 13 -21.59 -1.33 -38.74
N ASP A 14 -21.81 -2.47 -39.37
CA ASP A 14 -21.47 -2.65 -40.78
C ASP A 14 -22.69 -3.15 -41.56
N PHE A 15 -23.09 -2.32 -42.53
CA PHE A 15 -24.04 -2.63 -43.59
C PHE A 15 -23.43 -3.69 -44.52
N GLY A 16 -24.26 -4.64 -44.94
CA GLY A 16 -23.83 -5.67 -45.89
C GLY A 16 -23.65 -5.15 -47.31
N SER A 17 -22.71 -5.76 -48.05
CA SER A 17 -22.88 -6.09 -49.47
C SER A 17 -21.77 -7.04 -49.95
N THR A 18 -22.21 -8.24 -50.36
CA THR A 18 -21.80 -8.99 -51.57
C THR A 18 -20.31 -9.20 -51.91
N GLY A 19 -19.86 -10.45 -51.76
CA GLY A 19 -19.41 -11.30 -52.88
C GLY A 19 -18.06 -10.99 -53.56
N SER A 20 -17.07 -11.87 -53.35
CA SER A 20 -16.52 -12.72 -54.42
C SER A 20 -15.38 -13.59 -53.88
N GLN A 21 -15.47 -14.89 -54.19
CA GLN A 21 -14.40 -15.88 -54.05
C GLN A 21 -13.21 -15.52 -54.95
N LEU A 22 -11.99 -15.82 -54.52
CA LEU A 22 -10.95 -16.43 -55.37
C LEU A 22 -9.81 -17.00 -54.51
N SER A 23 -9.46 -18.24 -54.83
CA SER A 23 -8.43 -19.06 -54.20
C SER A 23 -7.16 -19.10 -55.05
N THR A 24 -6.07 -19.60 -54.44
CA THR A 24 -4.75 -19.96 -55.02
C THR A 24 -3.84 -18.76 -55.36
N ASN A 25 -2.51 -18.80 -55.26
CA ASN A 25 -1.56 -19.91 -55.37
C ASN A 25 -0.19 -19.54 -54.73
N LYS A 26 0.64 -20.58 -54.51
CA LYS A 26 2.02 -20.59 -54.00
C LYS A 26 3.05 -19.85 -54.89
N ASN A 27 4.07 -19.21 -54.29
CA ASN A 27 5.52 -19.51 -54.39
C ASN A 27 6.45 -18.28 -54.22
N GLY A 28 7.35 -18.39 -53.24
CA GLY A 28 8.78 -18.02 -53.22
C GLY A 28 9.33 -16.74 -53.87
N SER A 29 10.00 -15.92 -53.06
CA SER A 29 11.29 -15.31 -53.42
C SER A 29 12.11 -14.92 -52.19
N LYS A 30 13.41 -15.22 -52.26
CA LYS A 30 14.50 -14.87 -51.34
C LYS A 30 14.79 -13.36 -51.31
N ALA A 31 15.22 -12.83 -50.16
CA ALA A 31 16.11 -11.67 -50.02
C ALA A 31 16.73 -11.71 -48.61
N GLU A 32 17.95 -12.23 -48.48
CA GLU A 32 19.22 -11.48 -48.33
C GLU A 32 19.39 -10.77 -46.98
N MET A 33 20.21 -11.41 -46.13
CA MET A 33 20.74 -10.89 -44.87
C MET A 33 21.88 -9.90 -45.16
N ILE A 34 21.78 -8.69 -44.62
CA ILE A 34 22.90 -7.76 -44.50
C ILE A 34 23.45 -7.87 -43.07
N GLN A 35 24.66 -8.41 -42.94
CA GLN A 35 25.45 -8.43 -41.70
C GLN A 35 26.12 -7.07 -41.48
N GLY A 36 25.77 -6.37 -40.40
CA GLY A 36 26.53 -5.26 -39.83
C GLY A 36 27.57 -5.73 -38.81
N PRO A 37 28.68 -5.00 -38.61
CA PRO A 37 29.93 -5.58 -38.14
C PRO A 37 30.02 -5.79 -36.62
N LYS A 38 30.66 -6.91 -36.26
CA LYS A 38 31.15 -7.25 -34.91
C LYS A 38 32.15 -6.19 -34.43
N ILE A 39 31.86 -5.55 -33.29
CA ILE A 39 32.85 -4.78 -32.54
C ILE A 39 33.29 -5.60 -31.32
N LYS A 40 34.61 -5.78 -31.24
CA LYS A 40 35.38 -6.54 -30.26
C LYS A 40 35.13 -6.06 -28.83
N THR A 41 34.82 -7.00 -27.96
CA THR A 41 35.00 -6.90 -26.50
C THR A 41 36.49 -6.75 -26.20
N LEU A 42 36.88 -5.60 -25.64
CA LEU A 42 38.17 -5.41 -24.97
C LEU A 42 37.94 -5.53 -23.46
N SER A 43 38.37 -6.65 -22.91
CA SER A 43 38.68 -6.85 -21.50
C SER A 43 39.91 -6.01 -21.14
N GLY A 44 39.78 -5.07 -20.22
CA GLY A 44 40.89 -4.29 -19.69
C GLY A 44 40.47 -3.59 -18.41
N GLY A 45 40.98 -4.07 -17.28
CA GLY A 45 40.67 -3.55 -15.96
C GLY A 45 41.19 -2.13 -15.74
N ALA A 46 40.36 -1.30 -15.11
CA ALA A 46 40.79 -0.12 -14.38
C ALA A 46 39.89 0.02 -13.14
N ARG A 47 40.37 -0.51 -12.00
CA ARG A 47 39.83 -0.17 -10.68
C ARG A 47 40.16 1.30 -10.42
N SER A 48 39.18 2.18 -10.63
CA SER A 48 39.28 3.57 -10.16
C SER A 48 39.09 3.60 -8.64
N LYS A 49 40.15 3.97 -7.92
CA LYS A 49 40.14 4.29 -6.49
C LYS A 49 39.51 5.67 -6.30
N TYR A 50 38.21 5.73 -6.01
CA TYR A 50 37.63 6.89 -5.33
C TYR A 50 37.59 6.60 -3.83
N ASN A 51 38.58 7.14 -3.13
CA ASN A 51 38.62 7.18 -1.67
C ASN A 51 37.61 8.25 -1.22
N THR A 52 36.41 7.85 -0.83
CA THR A 52 35.51 8.70 -0.02
C THR A 52 36.05 8.75 1.41
N PRO A 53 36.35 9.92 1.99
CA PRO A 53 36.75 9.99 3.39
C PRO A 53 35.58 9.60 4.28
N ASN A 54 35.76 8.54 5.07
CA ASN A 54 34.90 8.23 6.21
C ASN A 54 35.01 9.36 7.23
N ILE A 55 33.95 10.17 7.37
CA ILE A 55 33.78 11.08 8.50
C ILE A 55 32.87 10.38 9.50
N SER A 56 33.49 9.81 10.53
CA SER A 56 32.80 9.32 11.73
C SER A 56 32.54 10.52 12.65
N LEU A 57 31.28 10.87 12.87
CA LEU A 57 30.89 11.79 13.94
C LEU A 57 30.02 11.02 14.95
N ARG A 58 30.68 10.48 15.97
CA ARG A 58 30.06 10.18 17.26
C ARG A 58 30.40 11.35 18.19
N GLY A 59 29.39 12.11 18.61
CA GLY A 59 29.55 13.15 19.62
C GLY A 59 28.21 13.82 19.90
N GLN A 60 27.79 13.80 21.17
CA GLN A 60 26.68 14.62 21.67
C GLN A 60 27.07 16.09 21.54
N HIS A 61 26.36 16.86 20.71
CA HIS A 61 26.60 18.31 20.60
C HIS A 61 25.31 19.10 20.66
N THR A 62 25.33 20.13 21.49
CA THR A 62 24.25 21.07 21.78
C THR A 62 24.10 22.09 20.65
N SER A 63 22.92 22.70 20.55
CA SER A 63 22.41 23.48 19.40
C SER A 63 23.17 24.76 19.02
N LEU A 64 24.32 25.06 19.64
CA LEU A 64 25.12 26.27 19.39
C LEU A 64 26.35 26.03 18.48
N GLU A 65 26.74 24.79 18.19
CA GLU A 65 27.95 24.47 17.39
C GLU A 65 27.66 24.11 15.91
N HIS A 66 26.38 24.09 15.49
CA HIS A 66 25.99 23.58 14.17
C HIS A 66 26.13 24.60 13.03
N ASN A 67 25.86 25.90 13.29
CA ASN A 67 26.03 26.96 12.28
C ASN A 67 27.49 27.14 11.88
N ASP A 68 28.42 26.95 12.82
CA ASP A 68 29.86 26.98 12.56
C ASP A 68 30.31 25.79 11.70
N THR A 69 29.65 24.64 11.83
CA THR A 69 29.94 23.44 11.04
C THR A 69 29.54 23.60 9.57
N VAL A 70 28.36 24.20 9.30
CA VAL A 70 27.87 24.48 7.95
C VAL A 70 28.74 25.53 7.25
N ALA A 71 29.09 26.61 7.95
CA ALA A 71 30.00 27.64 7.44
C ALA A 71 31.40 27.09 7.17
N MET A 72 31.92 26.22 8.05
CA MET A 72 33.21 25.56 7.88
C MET A 72 33.22 24.59 6.69
N LEU A 73 32.15 23.82 6.47
CA LEU A 73 32.00 22.94 5.30
C LEU A 73 31.93 23.72 3.99
N ARG A 74 31.16 24.83 3.96
CA ARG A 74 31.08 25.75 2.81
C ARG A 74 32.47 26.28 2.45
N ASN A 75 33.19 26.83 3.42
CA ASN A 75 34.54 27.37 3.20
C ASN A 75 35.55 26.31 2.72
N LYS A 76 35.47 25.09 3.25
CA LYS A 76 36.38 23.98 2.89
C LYS A 76 36.09 23.39 1.50
N LEU A 77 34.87 23.53 1.01
CA LEU A 77 34.48 23.16 -0.35
C LEU A 77 34.81 24.27 -1.35
N GLU A 78 34.54 25.53 -1.01
CA GLU A 78 34.92 26.68 -1.84
C GLU A 78 36.42 26.75 -2.09
N SER A 79 37.24 26.42 -1.08
CA SER A 79 38.70 26.35 -1.24
C SER A 79 39.16 25.23 -2.18
N LYS A 80 38.31 24.23 -2.48
CA LYS A 80 38.58 23.12 -3.40
C LYS A 80 38.04 23.32 -4.81
N LEU A 81 37.19 24.34 -5.02
CA LEU A 81 36.59 24.66 -6.32
C LEU A 81 37.53 25.48 -7.23
N GLY A 82 38.68 25.92 -6.74
CA GLY A 82 39.62 26.78 -7.49
C GLY A 82 40.26 26.15 -8.74
N ALA A 83 40.08 24.85 -8.99
CA ALA A 83 40.66 24.11 -10.12
C ALA A 83 39.64 23.71 -11.20
N LEU A 84 38.37 24.11 -11.08
CA LEU A 84 37.29 23.75 -12.00
C LEU A 84 36.97 24.88 -12.98
N SER A 85 36.42 24.54 -14.15
CA SER A 85 35.89 25.52 -15.09
C SER A 85 34.67 26.27 -14.52
N ASP A 86 34.29 27.40 -15.11
CA ASP A 86 33.19 28.23 -14.60
C ASP A 86 31.83 27.50 -14.61
N ASP A 87 31.58 26.66 -15.62
CA ASP A 87 30.36 25.87 -15.73
C ASP A 87 30.28 24.75 -14.68
N GLU A 88 31.40 24.06 -14.43
CA GLU A 88 31.51 23.04 -13.38
C GLU A 88 31.34 23.66 -11.98
N ARG A 89 31.91 24.86 -11.76
CA ARG A 89 31.73 25.61 -10.51
C ARG A 89 30.28 25.99 -10.27
N ASN A 90 29.56 26.42 -11.30
CA ASN A 90 28.15 26.79 -11.18
C ASN A 90 27.25 25.58 -10.91
N MET A 91 27.51 24.44 -11.55
CA MET A 91 26.74 23.21 -11.32
C MET A 91 26.97 22.65 -9.90
N VAL A 92 28.22 22.68 -9.41
CA VAL A 92 28.54 22.25 -8.05
C VAL A 92 27.97 23.21 -7.00
N ARG A 93 28.01 24.53 -7.24
CA ARG A 93 27.36 25.52 -6.37
C ARG A 93 25.85 25.32 -6.27
N SER A 94 25.17 25.13 -7.41
CA SER A 94 23.73 24.84 -7.42
C SER A 94 23.38 23.57 -6.65
N SER A 95 24.18 22.52 -6.78
CA SER A 95 23.97 21.26 -6.06
C SER A 95 24.24 21.43 -4.56
N LEU A 96 25.24 22.23 -4.20
CA LEU A 96 25.60 22.52 -2.81
C LEU A 96 24.54 23.38 -2.13
N ASP A 97 23.99 24.38 -2.81
CA ASP A 97 22.92 25.23 -2.26
C ASP A 97 21.63 24.42 -2.02
N ILE A 98 21.33 23.44 -2.88
CA ILE A 98 20.22 22.51 -2.66
C ILE A 98 20.48 21.62 -1.43
N ILE A 99 21.69 21.08 -1.28
CA ILE A 99 22.05 20.22 -0.14
C ILE A 99 22.05 21.02 1.16
N LEU A 100 22.61 22.24 1.16
CA LEU A 100 22.63 23.11 2.34
C LEU A 100 21.22 23.58 2.71
N SER A 101 20.38 23.90 1.73
CA SER A 101 18.96 24.21 1.96
C SER A 101 18.21 22.99 2.52
N ALA A 102 18.48 21.78 2.01
CA ALA A 102 17.91 20.56 2.55
C ALA A 102 18.38 20.29 3.99
N MET A 103 19.65 20.55 4.31
CA MET A 103 20.20 20.42 5.66
C MET A 103 19.63 21.48 6.62
N GLU A 104 19.45 22.73 6.19
CA GLU A 104 18.77 23.77 6.97
C GLU A 104 17.30 23.40 7.21
N ILE A 105 16.60 22.85 6.22
CA ILE A 105 15.24 22.32 6.37
C ILE A 105 15.20 21.13 7.35
N LEU A 106 16.22 20.26 7.34
CA LEU A 106 16.34 19.13 8.28
C LEU A 106 16.68 19.61 9.70
N ASN A 107 17.49 20.65 9.86
CA ASN A 107 17.81 21.26 11.15
C ASN A 107 16.60 22.03 11.72
N LEU A 108 15.80 22.69 10.87
CA LEU A 108 14.51 23.27 11.24
C LEU A 108 13.49 22.20 11.69
N LYS A 109 13.59 20.97 11.17
CA LYS A 109 12.84 19.81 11.67
C LYS A 109 13.36 19.31 13.01
N GLU A 110 14.68 19.28 13.25
CA GLU A 110 15.24 18.89 14.56
C GLU A 110 14.87 19.86 15.68
N GLN A 111 14.68 21.14 15.36
CA GLN A 111 14.29 22.14 16.34
C GLN A 111 12.80 22.13 16.73
N ASN A 112 11.98 21.24 16.15
CA ASN A 112 10.52 21.07 16.27
C ASN A 112 9.81 21.78 17.44
N LYS A 113 9.87 23.11 17.43
CA LYS A 113 9.08 23.99 18.27
C LYS A 113 7.99 24.46 17.34
N MET A 114 6.83 23.83 17.46
CA MET A 114 5.59 24.30 16.83
C MET A 114 5.48 25.82 17.04
N PRO A 115 4.89 26.62 16.14
CA PRO A 115 4.74 28.06 16.39
C PRO A 115 4.13 28.29 17.78
N GLU A 116 4.65 29.25 18.54
CA GLU A 116 4.26 29.52 19.94
C GLU A 116 2.74 29.47 20.22
N PRO A 117 1.86 29.99 19.33
CA PRO A 117 0.41 29.87 19.48
C PRO A 117 -0.08 28.41 19.47
N VAL A 118 0.50 27.56 18.64
CA VAL A 118 0.14 26.15 18.52
C VAL A 118 0.69 25.35 19.71
N GLN A 119 1.89 25.67 20.21
CA GLN A 119 2.41 25.05 21.45
C GLN A 119 1.52 25.33 22.67
N LYS A 120 1.02 26.56 22.79
CA LYS A 120 0.15 26.99 23.89
C LYS A 120 -1.20 26.27 23.91
N HIS A 121 -1.66 25.77 22.75
CA HIS A 121 -2.97 25.13 22.58
C HIS A 121 -2.92 23.62 22.28
N ALA A 122 -1.77 23.07 21.86
CA ALA A 122 -1.61 21.65 21.52
C ALA A 122 -1.95 20.67 22.66
N PRO A 123 -1.58 20.92 23.94
CA PRO A 123 -1.93 20.02 25.05
C PRO A 123 -3.45 19.96 25.33
N ARG A 124 -4.24 20.93 24.84
CA ARG A 124 -5.70 20.99 25.02
C ARG A 124 -6.48 20.29 23.91
N LEU A 125 -5.88 19.98 22.77
CA LEU A 125 -6.56 19.41 21.59
C LEU A 125 -6.76 17.89 21.65
N MET A 126 -6.19 17.21 22.65
CA MET A 126 -6.22 15.75 22.81
C MET A 126 -6.52 15.31 24.25
N ALA A 127 -7.04 16.21 25.11
CA ALA A 127 -7.68 15.73 26.33
C ALA A 127 -8.92 14.95 25.90
N ASP A 128 -8.95 13.65 26.20
CA ASP A 128 -10.12 12.78 25.99
C ASP A 128 -11.34 13.50 26.57
N ILE A 129 -12.12 14.17 25.72
CA ILE A 129 -13.49 14.55 26.05
C ILE A 129 -14.23 13.21 26.02
N GLY A 130 -14.03 12.41 27.06
CA GLY A 130 -14.60 11.07 27.17
C GLY A 130 -16.11 11.20 27.07
N PRO A 131 -16.73 10.75 25.98
CA PRO A 131 -18.19 10.70 25.96
C PRO A 131 -18.63 9.70 27.03
N ASP A 132 -19.82 9.93 27.58
CA ASP A 132 -20.54 8.88 28.28
C ASP A 132 -20.66 7.69 27.30
N GLU A 133 -20.12 6.51 27.67
CA GLU A 133 -20.15 5.31 26.82
C GLU A 133 -21.58 4.86 26.47
N SER A 134 -22.59 5.40 27.18
CA SER A 134 -24.01 5.18 26.88
C SER A 134 -24.56 6.06 25.75
N ASP A 135 -23.85 7.12 25.33
CA ASP A 135 -24.30 8.00 24.25
C ASP A 135 -23.93 7.44 22.87
N LYS A 136 -24.90 6.75 22.27
CA LYS A 136 -24.80 6.18 20.92
C LYS A 136 -24.44 7.22 19.85
N GLN A 137 -24.66 8.52 20.08
CA GLN A 137 -24.36 9.57 19.11
C GLN A 137 -22.85 9.73 18.83
N PHE A 138 -22.01 9.43 19.83
CA PHE A 138 -20.56 9.65 19.80
C PHE A 138 -19.72 8.36 19.82
N VAL A 139 -20.32 7.21 19.53
CA VAL A 139 -19.64 5.89 19.50
C VAL A 139 -18.36 5.88 18.64
N HIS A 140 -18.32 6.67 17.56
CA HIS A 140 -17.15 6.84 16.68
C HIS A 140 -15.90 7.42 17.38
N ARG A 141 -16.04 8.01 18.57
CA ARG A 141 -14.94 8.53 19.39
C ARG A 141 -14.36 7.48 20.35
N ILE A 142 -15.01 6.32 20.48
CA ILE A 142 -14.63 5.26 21.39
C ILE A 142 -13.66 4.31 20.67
N PHE A 143 -12.46 4.17 21.26
CA PHE A 143 -11.40 3.31 20.76
C PHE A 143 -11.12 2.22 21.78
N ARG A 144 -11.02 0.99 21.28
CA ARG A 144 -10.65 -0.16 22.09
C ARG A 144 -9.21 0.00 22.62
N LYS A 145 -9.06 0.01 23.95
CA LYS A 145 -7.78 0.22 24.68
C LYS A 145 -7.39 -0.99 25.56
N ASP A 146 -8.27 -1.99 25.73
CA ASP A 146 -7.98 -3.19 26.53
C ASP A 146 -6.90 -4.06 25.88
N ALA A 147 -6.29 -4.95 26.66
CA ALA A 147 -5.33 -5.95 26.20
C ALA A 147 -6.04 -7.10 25.46
N PHE A 148 -6.78 -6.76 24.42
CA PHE A 148 -7.72 -7.67 23.73
C PHE A 148 -7.09 -8.94 23.18
N TRP A 149 -5.80 -8.89 22.85
CA TRP A 149 -5.04 -10.04 22.39
C TRP A 149 -4.92 -11.14 23.44
N GLN A 150 -4.97 -10.80 24.73
CA GLN A 150 -4.88 -11.79 25.81
C GLN A 150 -6.12 -12.69 25.90
N LYS A 151 -7.20 -12.38 25.16
CA LYS A 151 -8.34 -13.29 24.99
C LYS A 151 -8.01 -14.54 24.18
N ILE A 152 -6.96 -14.48 23.36
CA ILE A 152 -6.42 -15.66 22.68
C ILE A 152 -5.52 -16.40 23.69
N PRO A 153 -5.80 -17.67 24.04
CA PRO A 153 -5.07 -18.38 25.09
C PRO A 153 -3.54 -18.37 24.91
N ALA A 154 -3.06 -18.52 23.67
CA ALA A 154 -1.63 -18.49 23.35
C ALA A 154 -0.97 -17.12 23.59
N PHE A 155 -1.76 -16.03 23.66
CA PHE A 155 -1.29 -14.67 23.87
C PHE A 155 -1.63 -14.13 25.26
N ALA A 156 -2.19 -14.95 26.16
CA ALA A 156 -2.64 -14.52 27.49
C ALA A 156 -1.55 -13.84 28.34
N LYS A 157 -0.27 -14.20 28.14
CA LYS A 157 0.88 -13.64 28.84
C LYS A 157 1.67 -12.61 28.02
N VAL A 158 1.24 -12.31 26.79
CA VAL A 158 1.93 -11.36 25.92
C VAL A 158 1.65 -9.95 26.43
N THR A 159 2.71 -9.20 26.67
CA THR A 159 2.64 -7.80 27.10
C THR A 159 2.24 -6.88 25.96
N GLU A 160 1.77 -5.66 26.26
CA GLU A 160 1.47 -4.68 25.20
C GLU A 160 2.72 -4.36 24.35
N ALA A 161 3.89 -4.21 24.98
CA ALA A 161 5.13 -3.93 24.28
C ALA A 161 5.50 -5.03 23.27
N GLU A 162 5.37 -6.30 23.66
CA GLU A 162 5.58 -7.43 22.74
C GLU A 162 4.54 -7.45 21.62
N PHE A 163 3.26 -7.24 21.95
CA PHE A 163 2.20 -7.28 20.95
C PHE A 163 2.32 -6.14 19.92
N LEU A 164 2.77 -4.96 20.35
CA LEU A 164 3.02 -3.80 19.50
C LEU A 164 4.31 -3.91 18.67
N ASP A 165 5.14 -4.93 18.85
CA ASP A 165 6.29 -5.16 17.98
C ASP A 165 5.83 -5.85 16.67
N VAL A 166 6.10 -5.22 15.53
CA VAL A 166 5.88 -5.82 14.20
C VAL A 166 6.55 -7.19 14.04
N LYS A 167 7.67 -7.44 14.72
CA LYS A 167 8.37 -8.73 14.68
C LYS A 167 7.52 -9.81 15.33
N PHE A 168 6.85 -9.51 16.44
CA PHE A 168 5.88 -10.41 17.05
C PHE A 168 4.73 -10.69 16.06
N GLN A 169 4.17 -9.64 15.47
CA GLN A 169 3.07 -9.77 14.51
C GLN A 169 3.44 -10.69 13.34
N ASN A 170 4.61 -10.48 12.74
CA ASN A 170 5.10 -11.29 11.62
C ASN A 170 5.40 -12.74 12.02
N LYS A 171 5.99 -12.96 13.21
CA LYS A 171 6.35 -14.28 13.73
C LYS A 171 5.10 -15.14 13.97
N PHE A 172 4.04 -14.53 14.48
CA PHE A 172 2.80 -15.22 14.84
C PHE A 172 1.68 -15.05 13.80
N THR A 173 1.95 -14.45 12.63
CA THR A 173 1.01 -14.46 11.49
C THR A 173 0.63 -15.90 11.13
N VAL A 174 -0.66 -16.16 11.14
CA VAL A 174 -1.22 -17.48 10.85
C VAL A 174 -1.34 -17.66 9.35
N ARG A 175 -0.62 -18.63 8.79
CA ARG A 175 -0.61 -18.95 7.35
C ARG A 175 -1.05 -20.37 7.01
N LYS A 176 -1.33 -21.18 8.04
CA LYS A 176 -1.71 -22.59 7.93
C LYS A 176 -2.90 -22.85 8.83
N LEU A 177 -3.78 -23.76 8.41
CA LEU A 177 -4.98 -24.13 9.16
C LEU A 177 -4.64 -24.70 10.54
N ASP A 178 -3.67 -25.62 10.63
CA ASP A 178 -3.28 -26.23 11.91
C ASP A 178 -2.90 -25.17 12.96
N ARG A 179 -2.24 -24.10 12.52
CA ARG A 179 -1.87 -22.98 13.40
C ARG A 179 -3.06 -22.12 13.79
N LEU A 180 -4.03 -21.95 12.89
CA LEU A 180 -5.28 -21.27 13.21
C LEU A 180 -6.04 -22.06 14.28
N GLU A 181 -6.24 -23.36 14.03
CA GLU A 181 -6.92 -24.30 14.92
C GLU A 181 -6.27 -24.31 16.31
N GLU A 182 -4.95 -24.41 16.40
CA GLU A 182 -4.22 -24.33 17.68
C GLU A 182 -4.52 -23.04 18.46
N LEU A 183 -4.57 -21.89 17.77
CA LEU A 183 -4.73 -20.59 18.40
C LEU A 183 -6.16 -20.31 18.88
N ILE A 184 -7.15 -20.85 18.19
CA ILE A 184 -8.57 -20.65 18.53
C ILE A 184 -9.20 -21.90 19.19
N HIS A 185 -8.37 -22.89 19.53
CA HIS A 185 -8.81 -24.09 20.21
C HIS A 185 -9.53 -23.74 21.53
N GLY A 186 -10.72 -24.31 21.72
CA GLY A 186 -11.58 -24.03 22.87
C GLY A 186 -12.31 -22.69 22.83
N LEU A 187 -12.07 -21.85 21.81
CA LEU A 187 -12.86 -20.64 21.56
C LEU A 187 -14.03 -20.87 20.61
N VAL A 188 -13.96 -21.93 19.80
CA VAL A 188 -14.97 -22.28 18.80
C VAL A 188 -15.29 -23.78 18.84
N GLU A 189 -16.47 -24.13 18.38
CA GLU A 189 -16.88 -25.53 18.21
C GLU A 189 -16.06 -26.23 17.11
N PRO A 190 -15.77 -27.55 17.23
CA PRO A 190 -15.04 -28.30 16.20
C PRO A 190 -15.68 -28.21 14.80
N ALA A 191 -17.01 -28.10 14.73
CA ALA A 191 -17.75 -27.94 13.49
C ALA A 191 -17.36 -26.66 12.72
N PHE A 192 -17.01 -25.57 13.43
CA PHE A 192 -16.53 -24.35 12.80
C PHE A 192 -15.17 -24.56 12.12
N ILE A 193 -14.25 -25.29 12.76
CA ILE A 193 -12.94 -25.58 12.19
C ILE A 193 -13.06 -26.43 10.92
N GLU A 194 -13.96 -27.41 10.92
CA GLU A 194 -14.24 -28.22 9.73
C GLU A 194 -14.84 -27.39 8.59
N ASP A 195 -15.74 -26.46 8.90
CA ASP A 195 -16.30 -25.52 7.93
C ASP A 195 -15.23 -24.59 7.32
N VAL A 196 -14.26 -24.14 8.14
CA VAL A 196 -13.08 -23.40 7.66
C VAL A 196 -12.20 -24.27 6.76
N ARG A 197 -11.95 -25.53 7.16
CA ARG A 197 -11.12 -26.48 6.39
C ARG A 197 -11.66 -26.65 4.97
N GLN A 198 -12.94 -26.99 4.85
CA GLN A 198 -13.62 -27.14 3.57
C GLN A 198 -13.69 -25.83 2.80
N GLY A 199 -13.89 -24.69 3.48
CA GLY A 199 -13.87 -23.38 2.85
C GLY A 199 -12.51 -23.03 2.24
N MET A 200 -11.42 -23.42 2.91
CA MET A 200 -10.06 -23.17 2.44
C MET A 200 -9.65 -24.03 1.24
N GLU A 201 -10.17 -25.25 1.12
CA GLU A 201 -9.90 -26.14 -0.04
C GLU A 201 -10.40 -25.52 -1.35
N GLU A 202 -11.48 -24.75 -1.28
CA GLU A 202 -12.15 -24.13 -2.43
C GLU A 202 -11.75 -22.65 -2.62
N ALA A 203 -11.00 -22.07 -1.69
CA ALA A 203 -10.65 -20.65 -1.72
C ALA A 203 -9.52 -20.37 -2.73
N PRO A 204 -9.63 -19.31 -3.55
CA PRO A 204 -8.55 -18.89 -4.45
C PRO A 204 -7.41 -18.18 -3.72
N MET A 205 -7.62 -17.73 -2.48
CA MET A 205 -6.60 -17.02 -1.68
C MET A 205 -6.06 -17.89 -0.55
N ASN A 206 -4.76 -17.79 -0.28
CA ASN A 206 -4.18 -18.42 0.90
C ASN A 206 -4.67 -17.74 2.18
N LEU A 207 -4.56 -18.46 3.29
CA LEU A 207 -4.71 -17.88 4.63
C LEU A 207 -3.46 -17.05 4.97
N SER A 208 -3.66 -15.81 5.41
CA SER A 208 -2.67 -15.03 6.15
C SER A 208 -3.42 -14.04 7.04
N ILE A 209 -3.38 -14.24 8.36
CA ILE A 209 -4.02 -13.35 9.33
C ILE A 209 -3.03 -12.97 10.44
N SER A 210 -2.94 -11.68 10.74
CA SER A 210 -2.05 -11.15 11.77
C SER A 210 -2.60 -11.47 13.17
N PRO A 211 -1.75 -11.56 14.21
CA PRO A 211 -2.21 -11.63 15.59
C PRO A 211 -3.16 -10.49 15.97
N TYR A 212 -2.94 -9.29 15.44
CA TYR A 212 -3.85 -8.14 15.56
C TYR A 212 -5.28 -8.48 15.14
N LEU A 213 -5.47 -8.88 13.88
CA LEU A 213 -6.81 -9.19 13.36
C LEU A 213 -7.41 -10.40 14.05
N LEU A 214 -6.62 -11.46 14.26
CA LEU A 214 -7.08 -12.68 14.92
C LEU A 214 -7.66 -12.38 16.31
N SER A 215 -7.04 -11.45 17.03
CA SER A 215 -7.44 -11.03 18.37
C SER A 215 -8.66 -10.10 18.40
N LEU A 216 -9.01 -9.51 17.26
CA LEU A 216 -10.20 -8.64 17.14
C LEU A 216 -11.46 -9.41 16.77
N ILE A 217 -11.32 -10.59 16.15
CA ILE A 217 -12.45 -11.46 15.82
C ILE A 217 -13.20 -11.85 17.10
N ASN A 218 -14.52 -11.69 17.08
CA ASN A 218 -15.39 -12.22 18.11
C ASN A 218 -15.56 -13.74 17.94
N TRP A 219 -14.72 -14.51 18.63
CA TRP A 219 -14.79 -15.98 18.58
C TRP A 219 -16.02 -16.58 19.28
N ALA A 220 -16.79 -15.80 20.04
CA ALA A 220 -18.06 -16.25 20.60
C ALA A 220 -19.21 -16.25 19.58
N ASP A 221 -19.09 -15.46 18.51
CA ASP A 221 -20.01 -15.49 17.35
C ASP A 221 -19.20 -15.37 16.05
N PRO A 222 -18.42 -16.40 15.70
CA PRO A 222 -17.50 -16.30 14.60
C PRO A 222 -18.26 -16.25 13.26
N TYR A 223 -19.47 -16.83 13.16
CA TYR A 223 -20.26 -16.87 11.91
C TYR A 223 -20.76 -15.50 11.45
N ASN A 224 -20.96 -14.56 12.37
CA ASN A 224 -21.41 -13.20 12.07
C ASN A 224 -20.32 -12.14 12.27
N ASP A 225 -19.15 -12.49 12.80
CA ASP A 225 -18.07 -11.53 13.01
C ASP A 225 -17.58 -10.88 11.69
N PRO A 226 -17.62 -9.54 11.56
CA PRO A 226 -17.34 -8.84 10.31
C PRO A 226 -15.87 -8.91 9.88
N LEU A 227 -14.93 -9.19 10.80
CA LEU A 227 -13.53 -9.37 10.47
C LEU A 227 -13.32 -10.78 9.93
N ARG A 228 -13.86 -11.81 10.59
CA ARG A 228 -13.79 -13.19 10.10
C ARG A 228 -14.40 -13.30 8.70
N ILE A 229 -15.52 -12.61 8.41
CA ILE A 229 -16.12 -12.54 7.05
C ILE A 229 -15.11 -12.12 6.00
N GLN A 230 -14.20 -11.21 6.32
CA GLN A 230 -13.24 -10.66 5.35
C GLN A 230 -12.01 -11.53 5.11
N PHE A 231 -11.64 -12.40 6.05
CA PHE A 231 -10.32 -13.05 6.04
C PHE A 231 -10.35 -14.59 6.10
N ILE A 232 -11.37 -15.21 6.69
CA ILE A 232 -11.42 -16.66 6.90
C ILE A 232 -12.64 -17.22 6.14
N PRO A 233 -12.44 -18.00 5.07
CA PRO A 233 -13.53 -18.59 4.29
C PRO A 233 -14.26 -19.66 5.10
N LEU A 234 -15.57 -19.78 4.89
CA LEU A 234 -16.41 -20.85 5.41
C LEU A 234 -17.12 -21.52 4.25
N ARG A 235 -17.15 -22.85 4.22
CA ARG A 235 -17.85 -23.62 3.20
C ARG A 235 -19.36 -23.38 3.24
N SER A 236 -19.92 -23.24 4.43
CA SER A 236 -21.35 -23.00 4.69
C SER A 236 -21.85 -21.67 4.12
N ARG A 237 -20.97 -20.67 3.97
CA ARG A 237 -21.31 -19.37 3.41
C ARG A 237 -21.19 -19.31 1.89
N ARG A 238 -20.54 -20.29 1.26
CA ARG A 238 -20.21 -20.23 -0.16
C ARG A 238 -21.48 -20.12 -1.02
N ALA A 239 -21.51 -19.12 -1.88
CA ALA A 239 -22.49 -18.98 -2.94
C ALA A 239 -21.87 -19.40 -4.29
N ILE A 240 -22.73 -19.74 -5.26
CA ILE A 240 -22.31 -20.05 -6.62
C ILE A 240 -21.80 -18.75 -7.26
N ASP A 241 -20.60 -18.78 -7.82
CA ASP A 241 -20.02 -17.63 -8.50
C ASP A 241 -20.87 -17.17 -9.69
N HIS A 242 -20.92 -15.85 -9.89
CA HIS A 242 -21.64 -15.28 -11.03
C HIS A 242 -21.12 -15.82 -12.38
N PRO A 243 -21.99 -16.17 -13.34
CA PRO A 243 -21.59 -16.83 -14.60
C PRO A 243 -20.72 -15.96 -15.53
N LYS A 244 -20.59 -14.65 -15.25
CA LYS A 244 -19.70 -13.72 -15.98
C LYS A 244 -18.36 -13.49 -15.28
N LEU A 245 -18.09 -14.20 -14.19
CA LEU A 245 -16.85 -14.06 -13.45
C LEU A 245 -15.65 -14.53 -14.29
N THR A 246 -14.59 -13.75 -14.25
CA THR A 246 -13.26 -14.13 -14.74
C THR A 246 -12.26 -13.99 -13.60
N LEU A 247 -11.17 -14.76 -13.65
CA LEU A 247 -10.15 -14.75 -12.59
C LEU A 247 -9.45 -13.37 -12.48
N ASP A 248 -9.18 -12.72 -13.61
CA ASP A 248 -8.79 -11.30 -13.67
C ASP A 248 -10.03 -10.46 -14.00
N SER A 249 -10.85 -10.22 -12.98
CA SER A 249 -12.16 -9.57 -13.12
C SER A 249 -12.09 -8.10 -13.52
N LEU A 250 -10.92 -7.49 -13.33
CA LEU A 250 -10.66 -6.11 -13.72
C LEU A 250 -9.94 -6.02 -15.08
N GLY A 251 -9.48 -7.13 -15.66
CA GLY A 251 -8.69 -7.13 -16.89
C GLY A 251 -7.38 -6.36 -16.73
N GLU A 252 -6.69 -6.47 -15.58
CA GLU A 252 -5.43 -5.76 -15.34
C GLU A 252 -4.32 -6.23 -16.29
N GLN A 253 -4.30 -7.51 -16.64
CA GLN A 253 -3.27 -8.07 -17.52
C GLN A 253 -3.37 -7.54 -18.95
N SER A 254 -4.58 -7.41 -19.50
CA SER A 254 -4.77 -6.92 -20.87
C SER A 254 -4.40 -5.44 -21.01
N HIS A 255 -4.35 -4.71 -19.89
CA HIS A 255 -3.93 -3.31 -19.83
C HIS A 255 -2.49 -3.13 -19.34
N SER A 256 -1.65 -4.18 -19.42
CA SER A 256 -0.27 -4.14 -18.93
C SER A 256 0.73 -3.93 -20.07
N PRO A 257 1.18 -2.68 -20.35
CA PRO A 257 2.14 -2.42 -21.42
C PRO A 257 3.52 -3.00 -21.16
N VAL A 258 3.90 -3.13 -19.88
CA VAL A 258 5.12 -3.81 -19.42
C VAL A 258 4.80 -4.58 -18.13
N PRO A 259 5.49 -5.70 -17.84
CA PRO A 259 5.19 -6.51 -16.66
C PRO A 259 5.23 -5.71 -15.36
N GLY A 260 4.17 -5.81 -14.57
CA GLY A 260 4.05 -5.11 -13.27
C GLY A 260 3.61 -3.65 -13.39
N LEU A 261 3.25 -3.16 -14.58
CA LEU A 261 2.64 -1.85 -14.77
C LEU A 261 1.32 -2.01 -15.53
N VAL A 262 0.24 -1.44 -15.01
CA VAL A 262 -1.10 -1.45 -15.61
C VAL A 262 -1.47 -0.01 -15.97
N HIS A 263 -1.78 0.22 -17.24
CA HIS A 263 -2.16 1.52 -17.79
C HIS A 263 -3.55 1.42 -18.45
N ARG A 264 -4.60 1.61 -17.65
CA ARG A 264 -6.01 1.55 -18.09
C ARG A 264 -6.60 2.92 -18.39
N TYR A 265 -6.20 3.92 -17.63
CA TYR A 265 -6.75 5.27 -17.70
C TYR A 265 -5.76 6.22 -18.34
N PRO A 266 -6.21 7.28 -19.03
CA PRO A 266 -5.33 8.14 -19.84
C PRO A 266 -4.14 8.76 -19.10
N ASP A 267 -4.30 9.11 -17.82
CA ASP A 267 -3.38 9.96 -17.06
C ASP A 267 -2.77 9.26 -15.84
N LYS A 268 -3.02 7.96 -15.66
CA LYS A 268 -2.64 7.25 -14.43
C LYS A 268 -2.34 5.79 -14.63
N VAL A 269 -1.34 5.33 -13.89
CA VAL A 269 -0.86 3.94 -13.92
C VAL A 269 -0.85 3.32 -12.53
N LEU A 270 -0.97 2.00 -12.52
CA LEU A 270 -0.86 1.15 -11.36
C LEU A 270 0.44 0.34 -11.47
N PHE A 271 1.35 0.53 -10.53
CA PHE A 271 2.62 -0.15 -10.43
C PHE A 271 2.59 -1.23 -9.35
N LEU A 272 2.99 -2.45 -9.70
CA LEU A 272 2.88 -3.67 -8.90
C LEU A 272 4.28 -4.22 -8.55
N PRO A 273 5.02 -3.60 -7.61
CA PRO A 273 6.40 -3.99 -7.27
C PRO A 273 6.53 -5.26 -6.42
N LEU A 274 5.41 -5.86 -5.98
CA LEU A 274 5.38 -6.99 -5.05
C LEU A 274 4.07 -7.77 -5.13
N ASP A 275 4.11 -9.04 -4.69
CA ASP A 275 3.01 -10.01 -4.76
C ASP A 275 2.59 -10.57 -3.39
N VAL A 276 2.96 -9.90 -2.29
CA VAL A 276 2.69 -10.34 -0.91
C VAL A 276 1.98 -9.27 -0.08
N CYS A 277 1.21 -9.71 0.92
CA CYS A 277 0.51 -8.84 1.86
C CYS A 277 0.81 -9.28 3.31
N PRO A 278 0.67 -8.39 4.31
CA PRO A 278 0.73 -8.80 5.72
C PRO A 278 -0.40 -9.77 6.07
N VAL A 279 -1.58 -9.59 5.44
CA VAL A 279 -2.75 -10.45 5.56
C VAL A 279 -3.42 -10.60 4.19
N TYR A 280 -4.12 -11.70 3.95
CA TYR A 280 -4.84 -11.92 2.70
C TYR A 280 -6.35 -11.77 2.91
N CYS A 281 -6.93 -10.79 2.23
CA CYS A 281 -8.37 -10.64 2.16
C CYS A 281 -8.93 -11.75 1.27
N ARG A 282 -10.02 -12.42 1.66
CA ARG A 282 -10.64 -13.45 0.82
C ARG A 282 -11.17 -12.88 -0.50
N PHE A 283 -11.50 -11.59 -0.52
CA PHE A 283 -11.98 -10.83 -1.68
C PHE A 283 -10.87 -10.11 -2.46
N CYS A 284 -9.62 -10.61 -2.41
CA CYS A 284 -8.52 -10.02 -3.17
C CYS A 284 -8.80 -10.08 -4.67
N THR A 285 -8.94 -8.92 -5.33
CA THR A 285 -9.15 -8.80 -6.78
C THR A 285 -7.96 -9.29 -7.60
N ARG A 286 -6.79 -9.38 -6.97
CA ARG A 286 -5.56 -9.92 -7.56
C ARG A 286 -5.22 -11.31 -7.04
N SER A 287 -6.23 -12.09 -6.66
CA SER A 287 -6.02 -13.47 -6.24
C SER A 287 -5.35 -14.33 -7.31
N TYR A 288 -5.33 -13.90 -8.57
CA TYR A 288 -4.56 -14.54 -9.62
C TYR A 288 -3.02 -14.43 -9.48
N ALA A 289 -2.50 -13.49 -8.66
CA ALA A 289 -1.06 -13.24 -8.53
C ALA A 289 -0.57 -13.09 -7.09
N ILE A 290 -1.45 -12.65 -6.17
CA ILE A 290 -1.03 -12.40 -4.78
C ILE A 290 -1.00 -13.71 -3.98
N GLY A 291 0.11 -13.91 -3.28
CA GLY A 291 0.33 -15.07 -2.41
C GLY A 291 1.01 -16.26 -3.07
N GLY A 292 0.87 -17.42 -2.43
CA GLY A 292 1.36 -18.71 -2.92
C GLY A 292 0.27 -19.46 -3.68
N ASP A 293 0.63 -20.53 -4.38
CA ASP A 293 -0.36 -21.36 -5.07
C ASP A 293 -1.40 -21.93 -4.10
N THR A 294 -2.59 -22.19 -4.61
CA THR A 294 -3.72 -22.80 -3.90
C THR A 294 -4.18 -24.03 -4.66
N GLY A 295 -5.10 -24.82 -4.08
CA GLY A 295 -5.72 -25.95 -4.78
C GLY A 295 -6.52 -25.53 -6.03
N THR A 296 -6.91 -24.26 -6.13
CA THR A 296 -7.80 -23.74 -7.18
C THR A 296 -7.10 -22.80 -8.17
N VAL A 297 -6.00 -22.14 -7.75
CA VAL A 297 -5.31 -21.11 -8.54
C VAL A 297 -3.79 -21.26 -8.42
N VAL A 298 -3.12 -21.38 -9.57
CA VAL A 298 -1.66 -21.20 -9.72
C VAL A 298 -1.38 -19.71 -9.93
N LYS A 299 -0.54 -19.13 -9.08
CA LYS A 299 -0.33 -17.68 -9.04
C LYS A 299 0.67 -17.24 -10.09
N MET A 300 0.34 -16.16 -10.79
CA MET A 300 1.32 -15.42 -11.57
C MET A 300 2.31 -14.70 -10.66
N LYS A 301 3.54 -14.54 -11.14
CA LYS A 301 4.62 -13.89 -10.38
C LYS A 301 4.94 -12.53 -10.98
N PHE A 302 5.02 -11.53 -10.10
CA PHE A 302 5.47 -10.20 -10.48
C PHE A 302 7.00 -10.07 -10.39
N LYS A 303 7.51 -9.07 -11.10
CA LYS A 303 8.91 -8.65 -11.04
C LYS A 303 9.13 -7.89 -9.72
N ASN A 304 9.80 -8.53 -8.76
CA ASN A 304 9.88 -8.07 -7.36
C ASN A 304 11.24 -7.46 -6.97
N ALA A 305 12.11 -7.15 -7.94
CA ALA A 305 13.44 -6.59 -7.69
C ALA A 305 13.67 -5.26 -8.44
N PRO A 306 14.43 -4.30 -7.88
CA PRO A 306 14.68 -2.99 -8.51
C PRO A 306 15.18 -3.05 -9.96
N GLN A 307 16.09 -3.99 -10.27
CA GLN A 307 16.61 -4.16 -11.63
C GLN A 307 15.51 -4.55 -12.64
N GLN A 308 14.43 -5.13 -12.13
CA GLN A 308 13.29 -5.59 -12.92
C GLN A 308 12.20 -4.52 -13.07
N TRP A 309 12.30 -3.39 -12.35
CA TRP A 309 11.36 -2.26 -12.43
C TRP A 309 11.75 -1.22 -13.49
N HIS A 310 12.93 -1.37 -14.10
CA HIS A 310 13.46 -0.45 -15.09
C HIS A 310 12.45 -0.19 -16.23
N ASP A 311 11.89 -1.25 -16.81
CA ASP A 311 10.91 -1.16 -17.91
C ASP A 311 9.68 -0.31 -17.51
N ALA A 312 9.23 -0.41 -16.26
CA ALA A 312 8.09 0.35 -15.76
C ALA A 312 8.43 1.85 -15.63
N PHE A 313 9.60 2.18 -15.09
CA PHE A 313 10.02 3.58 -14.99
C PHE A 313 10.31 4.21 -16.35
N GLU A 314 10.93 3.47 -17.28
CA GLU A 314 11.15 3.96 -18.65
C GLU A 314 9.84 4.17 -19.40
N TYR A 315 8.86 3.26 -19.22
CA TYR A 315 7.52 3.48 -19.74
C TYR A 315 6.90 4.77 -19.18
N ILE A 316 6.91 4.98 -17.86
CA ILE A 316 6.35 6.19 -17.25
C ILE A 316 7.05 7.46 -17.76
N LYS A 317 8.39 7.43 -17.89
CA LYS A 317 9.16 8.57 -18.43
C LYS A 317 8.79 8.89 -19.89
N ALA A 318 8.56 7.87 -20.71
CA ALA A 318 8.24 8.02 -22.13
C ALA A 318 6.80 8.52 -22.40
N HIS A 319 5.92 8.50 -21.40
CA HIS A 319 4.50 8.83 -21.51
C HIS A 319 4.16 10.07 -20.65
N PRO A 320 4.33 11.29 -21.20
CA PRO A 320 4.18 12.54 -20.47
C PRO A 320 2.76 12.82 -19.96
N GLU A 321 1.75 12.12 -20.48
CA GLU A 321 0.37 12.18 -20.02
C GLU A 321 0.16 11.56 -18.62
N ILE A 322 1.10 10.73 -18.14
CA ILE A 322 0.98 10.05 -16.85
C ILE A 322 1.32 11.00 -15.71
N GLU A 323 0.32 11.49 -14.99
CA GLU A 323 0.51 12.37 -13.83
C GLU A 323 0.37 11.66 -12.47
N ASP A 324 -0.34 10.52 -12.41
CA ASP A 324 -0.65 9.82 -11.16
C ASP A 324 -0.16 8.36 -11.20
N VAL A 325 0.69 8.00 -10.24
CA VAL A 325 1.23 6.65 -10.09
C VAL A 325 0.77 6.03 -8.77
N LEU A 326 0.00 4.94 -8.87
CA LEU A 326 -0.42 4.12 -7.72
C LEU A 326 0.56 2.96 -7.52
N VAL A 327 1.32 2.98 -6.44
CA VAL A 327 2.19 1.90 -6.00
C VAL A 327 1.39 0.93 -5.14
N SER A 328 1.15 -0.28 -5.63
CA SER A 328 0.33 -1.31 -4.98
C SER A 328 0.94 -2.70 -5.19
N GLY A 329 0.24 -3.65 -5.83
CA GLY A 329 0.64 -5.05 -5.90
C GLY A 329 -0.19 -5.88 -4.94
N GLY A 330 0.49 -6.55 -4.02
CA GLY A 330 -0.11 -7.07 -2.79
C GLY A 330 -0.41 -5.93 -1.82
N ASP A 331 0.57 -5.57 -1.01
CA ASP A 331 0.48 -4.45 -0.08
C ASP A 331 1.82 -3.68 0.01
N ALA A 332 1.82 -2.37 -0.27
CA ALA A 332 3.00 -1.51 -0.15
C ALA A 332 3.60 -1.50 1.28
N TYR A 333 2.84 -1.93 2.29
CA TYR A 333 3.34 -2.21 3.64
C TYR A 333 4.48 -3.23 3.66
N MET A 334 4.57 -4.12 2.67
CA MET A 334 5.58 -5.16 2.61
C MET A 334 6.87 -4.71 1.92
N LEU A 335 6.93 -3.47 1.39
CA LEU A 335 8.17 -2.92 0.86
C LEU A 335 9.19 -2.77 1.98
N ALA A 336 10.43 -3.18 1.71
CA ALA A 336 11.57 -2.80 2.53
C ALA A 336 11.81 -1.28 2.40
N PRO A 337 12.32 -0.61 3.45
CA PRO A 337 12.48 0.85 3.46
C PRO A 337 13.30 1.40 2.28
N ASP A 338 14.40 0.72 1.94
CA ASP A 338 15.28 1.05 0.80
C ASP A 338 14.55 0.99 -0.54
N ARG A 339 13.70 -0.03 -0.73
CA ARG A 339 12.88 -0.19 -1.93
C ARG A 339 11.79 0.86 -2.02
N MET A 340 11.17 1.21 -0.89
CA MET A 340 10.17 2.27 -0.85
C MET A 340 10.79 3.62 -1.23
N MET A 341 11.95 3.96 -0.65
CA MET A 341 12.72 5.15 -0.99
C MET A 341 13.07 5.17 -2.48
N PHE A 342 13.62 4.07 -3.01
CA PHE A 342 13.98 3.96 -4.41
C PHE A 342 12.78 4.22 -5.35
N ILE A 343 11.62 3.62 -5.06
CA ILE A 343 10.40 3.85 -5.86
C ILE A 343 9.96 5.31 -5.75
N GLY A 344 9.88 5.83 -4.52
CA GLY A 344 9.44 7.20 -4.26
C GLY A 344 10.31 8.23 -4.98
N GLU A 345 11.63 8.17 -4.78
CA GLU A 345 12.60 9.10 -5.38
C GLU A 345 12.63 8.98 -6.91
N SER A 346 12.55 7.75 -7.44
CA SER A 346 12.49 7.53 -8.89
C SER A 346 11.26 8.21 -9.50
N LEU A 347 10.09 8.05 -8.89
CA LEU A 347 8.86 8.67 -9.38
C LEU A 347 8.84 10.19 -9.16
N LEU A 348 9.38 10.68 -8.04
CA LEU A 348 9.49 12.12 -7.77
C LEU A 348 10.41 12.80 -8.79
N SER A 349 11.44 12.10 -9.30
CA SER A 349 12.37 12.64 -10.30
C SER A 349 11.75 12.85 -11.69
N ILE A 350 10.63 12.19 -12.00
CA ILE A 350 9.97 12.29 -13.32
C ILE A 350 9.14 13.59 -13.36
N PRO A 351 9.45 14.57 -14.25
CA PRO A 351 8.86 15.91 -14.18
C PRO A 351 7.33 15.96 -14.23
N HIS A 352 6.72 15.18 -15.13
CA HIS A 352 5.27 15.14 -15.34
C HIS A 352 4.50 14.35 -14.27
N VAL A 353 5.15 13.51 -13.46
CA VAL A 353 4.48 12.82 -12.34
C VAL A 353 4.19 13.83 -11.24
N ARG A 354 2.91 14.10 -11.01
CA ARG A 354 2.42 15.07 -10.01
C ARG A 354 1.93 14.42 -8.73
N ARG A 355 1.46 13.17 -8.81
CA ARG A 355 0.78 12.46 -7.72
C ARG A 355 1.32 11.05 -7.62
N MET A 356 1.56 10.62 -6.38
CA MET A 356 1.90 9.24 -6.07
C MET A 356 1.16 8.75 -4.84
N ARG A 357 0.80 7.48 -4.88
CA ARG A 357 -0.04 6.88 -3.86
C ARG A 357 0.52 5.51 -3.50
N PHE A 358 0.86 5.31 -2.24
CA PHE A 358 1.18 3.97 -1.73
C PHE A 358 -0.11 3.35 -1.21
N ALA A 359 -0.57 2.24 -1.81
CA ALA A 359 -1.76 1.52 -1.35
C ALA A 359 -1.39 0.42 -0.36
N SER A 360 -2.02 0.47 0.81
CA SER A 360 -1.76 -0.45 1.90
C SER A 360 -2.95 -0.70 2.80
N LYS A 361 -3.35 -1.97 2.97
CA LYS A 361 -4.30 -2.38 4.01
C LYS A 361 -3.63 -2.48 5.39
N GLY A 362 -2.29 -2.45 5.44
CA GLY A 362 -1.44 -2.42 6.64
C GLY A 362 -2.02 -1.68 7.86
N PRO A 363 -2.42 -0.40 7.75
CA PRO A 363 -3.01 0.35 8.88
C PRO A 363 -4.25 -0.29 9.52
N ALA A 364 -5.03 -1.07 8.75
CA ALA A 364 -6.23 -1.74 9.25
C ALA A 364 -5.94 -3.10 9.91
N VAL A 365 -4.81 -3.72 9.59
CA VAL A 365 -4.58 -5.14 9.87
C VAL A 365 -3.31 -5.40 10.66
N MET A 366 -2.39 -4.43 10.70
CA MET A 366 -1.15 -4.48 11.46
C MET A 366 -0.68 -3.04 11.77
N PRO A 367 -1.52 -2.18 12.39
CA PRO A 367 -1.22 -0.76 12.60
C PRO A 367 0.08 -0.51 13.38
N MET A 368 0.43 -1.44 14.27
CA MET A 368 1.62 -1.34 15.10
C MET A 368 2.93 -1.30 14.31
N LYS A 369 2.98 -1.75 13.05
CA LYS A 369 4.18 -1.59 12.23
C LYS A 369 4.56 -0.11 12.04
N ILE A 370 3.58 0.79 11.91
CA ILE A 370 3.88 2.23 11.85
C ILE A 370 4.56 2.72 13.14
N LEU A 371 4.22 2.11 14.28
CA LEU A 371 4.73 2.49 15.59
C LEU A 371 6.09 1.85 15.92
N SER A 372 6.34 0.62 15.46
CA SER A 372 7.52 -0.16 15.85
C SER A 372 8.59 -0.32 14.76
N ASP A 373 8.22 -0.24 13.47
CA ASP A 373 9.16 -0.26 12.35
C ASP A 373 9.51 1.16 11.94
N THR A 374 10.36 1.79 12.76
CA THR A 374 10.76 3.19 12.54
C THR A 374 11.39 3.38 11.17
N SER A 375 12.16 2.41 10.67
CA SER A 375 12.81 2.51 9.35
C SER A 375 11.80 2.60 8.20
N TRP A 376 10.73 1.81 8.25
CA TRP A 376 9.68 1.86 7.23
C TRP A 376 8.88 3.15 7.33
N THR A 377 8.52 3.58 8.54
CA THR A 377 7.74 4.79 8.77
C THR A 377 8.51 6.05 8.33
N GLU A 378 9.79 6.15 8.67
CA GLU A 378 10.65 7.26 8.26
C GLU A 378 10.85 7.31 6.74
N ALA A 379 10.94 6.17 6.06
CA ALA A 379 10.99 6.14 4.59
C ALA A 379 9.75 6.78 3.96
N LEU A 380 8.55 6.40 4.43
CA LEU A 380 7.30 6.98 3.93
C LEU A 380 7.23 8.49 4.22
N ILE A 381 7.55 8.90 5.45
CA ILE A 381 7.55 10.32 5.86
C ILE A 381 8.54 11.14 5.03
N SER A 382 9.72 10.58 4.75
CA SER A 382 10.74 11.21 3.92
C SER A 382 10.25 11.48 2.51
N ILE A 383 9.70 10.47 1.83
CA ILE A 383 9.16 10.61 0.46
C ILE A 383 8.03 11.64 0.43
N VAL A 384 7.14 11.63 1.44
CA VAL A 384 6.07 12.62 1.56
C VAL A 384 6.63 14.03 1.71
N ALA A 385 7.65 14.21 2.56
CA ALA A 385 8.28 15.51 2.74
C ALA A 385 8.99 16.00 1.46
N GLN A 386 9.70 15.13 0.75
CA GLN A 386 10.33 15.44 -0.54
C GLN A 386 9.28 15.85 -1.58
N GLY A 387 8.20 15.08 -1.72
CA GLY A 387 7.11 15.42 -2.63
C GLY A 387 6.51 16.78 -2.33
N ARG A 388 6.23 17.08 -1.05
CA ARG A 388 5.75 18.41 -0.63
C ARG A 388 6.71 19.53 -1.00
N ALA A 389 8.02 19.36 -0.81
CA ALA A 389 9.03 20.34 -1.18
C ALA A 389 9.08 20.59 -2.69
N MET A 390 8.75 19.57 -3.49
CA MET A 390 8.68 19.65 -4.96
C MET A 390 7.29 20.09 -5.49
N GLY A 391 6.34 20.37 -4.60
CA GLY A 391 4.95 20.68 -4.98
C GLY A 391 4.21 19.50 -5.60
N LYS A 392 4.60 18.26 -5.28
CA LYS A 392 4.00 17.00 -5.70
C LYS A 392 3.26 16.34 -4.54
N GLU A 393 2.18 15.63 -4.82
CA GLU A 393 1.40 14.99 -3.78
C GLU A 393 1.81 13.53 -3.58
N VAL A 394 2.04 13.14 -2.32
CA VAL A 394 2.29 11.76 -1.91
C VAL A 394 1.26 11.38 -0.86
N TYR A 395 0.50 10.32 -1.12
CA TYR A 395 -0.55 9.83 -0.23
C TYR A 395 -0.30 8.39 0.21
N LEU A 396 -0.76 8.06 1.42
CA LEU A 396 -1.04 6.67 1.81
C LEU A 396 -2.53 6.40 1.54
N HIS A 397 -2.83 5.43 0.68
CA HIS A 397 -4.17 4.90 0.49
C HIS A 397 -4.31 3.67 1.38
N THR A 398 -5.35 3.62 2.19
CA THR A 398 -5.61 2.50 3.09
C THR A 398 -6.98 1.89 2.89
N HIS A 399 -7.25 0.75 3.53
CA HIS A 399 -8.38 -0.11 3.22
C HIS A 399 -9.04 -0.62 4.51
N PHE A 400 -10.04 0.12 4.98
CA PHE A 400 -10.86 -0.18 6.16
C PHE A 400 -12.28 -0.44 5.65
N ASN A 401 -12.87 -1.52 6.12
CA ASN A 401 -14.23 -1.93 5.78
C ASN A 401 -15.13 -2.04 7.00
N SER A 402 -14.59 -2.15 8.22
CA SER A 402 -15.41 -2.24 9.43
C SER A 402 -14.85 -1.35 10.54
N PRO A 403 -15.70 -0.70 11.35
CA PRO A 403 -15.25 0.02 12.54
C PRO A 403 -14.53 -0.89 13.54
N ASN A 404 -14.74 -2.22 13.47
CA ASN A 404 -14.10 -3.22 14.31
C ASN A 404 -12.62 -3.44 13.97
N GLU A 405 -12.15 -2.99 12.80
CA GLU A 405 -10.71 -2.98 12.46
C GLU A 405 -9.95 -1.85 13.20
N ILE A 406 -10.68 -0.87 13.77
CA ILE A 406 -10.12 0.35 14.33
C ILE A 406 -10.05 0.29 15.85
N THR A 407 -8.82 0.25 16.37
CA THR A 407 -8.51 0.32 17.81
C THR A 407 -7.74 1.59 18.16
N ASP A 408 -7.41 1.77 19.44
CA ASP A 408 -6.51 2.86 19.84
C ASP A 408 -5.10 2.71 19.23
N ILE A 409 -4.66 1.48 18.93
CA ILE A 409 -3.39 1.23 18.23
C ILE A 409 -3.45 1.83 16.82
N THR A 410 -4.55 1.62 16.10
CA THR A 410 -4.81 2.23 14.79
C THR A 410 -4.81 3.75 14.86
N ARG A 411 -5.51 4.31 15.86
CA ARG A 411 -5.55 5.76 16.09
C ARG A 411 -4.16 6.34 16.32
N ARG A 412 -3.36 5.74 17.21
CA ARG A 412 -1.98 6.15 17.49
C ARG A 412 -1.11 6.13 16.23
N ALA A 413 -1.17 5.03 15.46
CA ALA A 413 -0.43 4.87 14.21
C ALA A 413 -0.80 5.94 13.18
N LEU A 414 -2.08 6.17 12.93
CA LEU A 414 -2.54 7.14 11.94
C LEU A 414 -2.28 8.59 12.38
N MET A 415 -2.42 8.89 13.68
CA MET A 415 -2.05 10.22 14.20
C MET A 415 -0.56 10.49 14.07
N HIS A 416 0.30 9.48 14.29
CA HIS A 416 1.73 9.61 14.06
C HIS A 416 2.06 9.99 12.60
N LEU A 417 1.39 9.35 11.64
CA LEU A 417 1.51 9.71 10.22
C LEU A 417 0.97 11.12 9.93
N PHE A 418 -0.20 11.47 10.49
CA PHE A 418 -0.82 12.77 10.31
C PHE A 418 0.05 13.92 10.83
N PHE A 419 0.62 13.79 12.04
CA PHE A 419 1.51 14.81 12.61
C PHE A 419 2.78 15.03 11.78
N ASN A 420 3.20 14.02 11.02
CA ASN A 420 4.32 14.11 10.09
C ASN A 420 3.91 14.54 8.66
N GLY A 421 2.65 14.98 8.49
CA GLY A 421 2.14 15.54 7.23
C GLY A 421 1.78 14.50 6.17
N VAL A 422 1.70 13.21 6.54
CA VAL A 422 1.22 12.15 5.64
C VAL A 422 -0.30 12.23 5.56
N LYS A 423 -0.82 12.47 4.36
CA LYS A 423 -2.26 12.42 4.11
C LYS A 423 -2.70 10.98 3.86
N VAL A 424 -3.67 10.50 4.64
CA VAL A 424 -4.21 9.15 4.51
C VAL A 424 -5.62 9.20 3.94
N ARG A 425 -5.87 8.41 2.88
CA ARG A 425 -7.18 8.24 2.24
C ARG A 425 -7.67 6.82 2.35
N ASN A 426 -8.95 6.59 2.57
CA ASN A 426 -9.52 5.26 2.74
C ASN A 426 -10.35 4.80 1.54
N GLN A 427 -10.10 3.57 1.13
CA GLN A 427 -10.80 2.83 0.10
C GLN A 427 -11.54 1.68 0.78
N THR A 428 -12.85 1.82 0.94
CA THR A 428 -13.74 0.79 1.45
C THR A 428 -14.26 -0.06 0.29
N VAL A 429 -14.47 -1.34 0.52
CA VAL A 429 -15.29 -2.20 -0.33
C VAL A 429 -16.60 -2.46 0.42
N LEU A 430 -17.72 -2.36 -0.29
CA LEU A 430 -19.02 -2.73 0.26
C LEU A 430 -19.12 -4.26 0.31
N ILE A 431 -19.32 -4.81 1.51
CA ILE A 431 -19.24 -6.23 1.80
C ILE A 431 -20.48 -6.63 2.60
N LYS A 432 -21.22 -7.59 2.06
CA LYS A 432 -22.43 -8.14 2.68
C LYS A 432 -22.13 -8.77 4.05
N GLY A 433 -22.90 -8.38 5.07
CA GLY A 433 -22.71 -8.78 6.46
C GLY A 433 -21.53 -8.12 7.17
N VAL A 434 -20.93 -7.08 6.59
CA VAL A 434 -19.80 -6.35 7.19
C VAL A 434 -20.09 -4.87 7.30
N ASN A 435 -20.48 -4.23 6.21
CA ASN A 435 -20.72 -2.79 6.14
C ASN A 435 -21.83 -2.43 5.13
N ASP A 436 -22.73 -3.36 4.86
CA ASP A 436 -23.86 -3.25 3.94
C ASP A 436 -25.09 -2.56 4.56
N THR A 437 -24.89 -1.78 5.64
CA THR A 437 -25.94 -0.99 6.28
C THR A 437 -25.49 0.46 6.49
N ALA A 438 -26.43 1.40 6.49
CA ALA A 438 -26.13 2.82 6.62
C ALA A 438 -25.46 3.12 7.97
N ASP A 439 -25.92 2.46 9.05
CA ASP A 439 -25.38 2.64 10.40
C ASP A 439 -23.91 2.23 10.47
N GLU A 440 -23.53 1.08 9.92
CA GLU A 440 -22.12 0.62 9.90
C GLU A 440 -21.24 1.54 9.06
N MET A 441 -21.72 1.97 7.89
CA MET A 441 -20.97 2.90 7.03
C MET A 441 -20.80 4.28 7.68
N VAL A 442 -21.85 4.83 8.29
CA VAL A 442 -21.79 6.09 9.03
C VAL A 442 -20.81 5.97 10.20
N HIS A 443 -20.85 4.86 10.94
CA HIS A 443 -19.92 4.61 12.03
C HIS A 443 -18.47 4.57 11.54
N LEU A 444 -18.19 3.78 10.50
CA LEU A 444 -16.86 3.67 9.89
C LEU A 444 -16.36 5.05 9.41
N ILE A 445 -17.16 5.77 8.63
CA ILE A 445 -16.81 7.08 8.05
C ILE A 445 -16.53 8.11 9.15
N LYS A 446 -17.38 8.19 10.18
CA LYS A 446 -17.16 9.12 11.30
C LYS A 446 -15.89 8.78 12.08
N LYS A 447 -15.61 7.48 12.28
CA LYS A 447 -14.42 7.02 13.00
C LYS A 447 -13.13 7.29 12.22
N LEU A 448 -13.13 7.05 10.91
CA LEU A 448 -12.03 7.42 10.00
C LEU A 448 -11.77 8.92 10.01
N SER A 449 -12.84 9.71 9.87
CA SER A 449 -12.75 11.18 9.87
C SER A 449 -12.20 11.74 11.18
N TYR A 450 -12.59 11.15 12.32
CA TYR A 450 -12.09 11.52 13.65
C TYR A 450 -10.56 11.31 13.79
N MET A 451 -9.97 10.38 13.04
CA MET A 451 -8.54 10.11 13.00
C MET A 451 -7.80 10.84 11.86
N ASN A 452 -8.44 11.82 11.21
CA ASN A 452 -7.92 12.52 10.02
C ASN A 452 -7.65 11.59 8.82
N VAL A 453 -8.35 10.47 8.72
CA VAL A 453 -8.37 9.65 7.50
C VAL A 453 -9.53 10.09 6.63
N GLN A 454 -9.22 10.51 5.40
CA GLN A 454 -10.25 10.94 4.44
C GLN A 454 -10.93 9.73 3.81
N PRO A 455 -12.25 9.52 3.98
CA PRO A 455 -13.00 8.56 3.17
C PRO A 455 -12.90 8.97 1.70
N TYR A 456 -12.51 8.05 0.82
CA TYR A 456 -12.23 8.36 -0.58
C TYR A 456 -13.13 7.60 -1.55
N TYR A 457 -13.11 6.26 -1.51
CA TYR A 457 -14.00 5.44 -2.31
C TYR A 457 -14.72 4.41 -1.45
N VAL A 458 -15.95 4.12 -1.87
CA VAL A 458 -16.66 2.88 -1.53
C VAL A 458 -16.83 2.14 -2.85
N TYR A 459 -16.11 1.02 -2.99
CA TYR A 459 -16.19 0.16 -4.15
C TYR A 459 -17.39 -0.77 -4.02
N GLN A 460 -18.15 -0.90 -5.10
CA GLN A 460 -18.97 -2.09 -5.29
C GLN A 460 -18.05 -3.32 -5.27
N HIS A 461 -18.48 -4.39 -4.61
CA HIS A 461 -17.70 -5.62 -4.58
C HIS A 461 -17.51 -6.18 -5.99
N ASP A 462 -16.25 -6.26 -6.42
CA ASP A 462 -15.86 -6.86 -7.70
C ASP A 462 -16.22 -8.34 -7.76
N MET A 463 -16.32 -8.89 -8.98
CA MET A 463 -16.53 -10.33 -9.20
C MET A 463 -15.24 -11.10 -8.89
N VAL A 464 -15.02 -11.44 -7.63
CA VAL A 464 -13.87 -12.25 -7.19
C VAL A 464 -14.32 -13.68 -6.91
N GLN A 465 -13.56 -14.65 -7.41
CA GLN A 465 -13.91 -16.07 -7.35
C GLN A 465 -14.12 -16.51 -5.88
N GLY A 466 -15.16 -17.30 -5.60
CA GLY A 466 -15.46 -17.81 -4.27
C GLY A 466 -15.91 -16.75 -3.25
N THR A 467 -16.37 -15.59 -3.71
CA THR A 467 -16.82 -14.48 -2.84
C THR A 467 -18.18 -13.89 -3.21
N GLU A 468 -18.98 -14.61 -4.00
CA GLU A 468 -20.35 -14.16 -4.31
C GLU A 468 -21.18 -13.90 -3.04
N ASP A 469 -20.90 -14.61 -1.94
CA ASP A 469 -21.55 -14.40 -0.64
C ASP A 469 -21.28 -13.04 0.01
N LEU A 470 -20.27 -12.32 -0.47
CA LEU A 470 -19.87 -10.99 0.00
C LEU A 470 -20.46 -9.86 -0.83
N ARG A 471 -21.06 -10.16 -1.99
CA ARG A 471 -21.53 -9.13 -2.92
C ARG A 471 -22.90 -8.61 -2.52
N THR A 472 -23.07 -7.30 -2.66
CA THR A 472 -24.38 -6.64 -2.68
C THR A 472 -24.84 -6.47 -4.12
N SER A 473 -26.15 -6.37 -4.33
CA SER A 473 -26.72 -5.91 -5.59
C SER A 473 -26.44 -4.42 -5.81
N LEU A 474 -26.41 -3.99 -7.08
CA LEU A 474 -26.25 -2.58 -7.39
C LEU A 474 -27.39 -1.72 -6.82
N SER A 475 -28.61 -2.26 -6.74
CA SER A 475 -29.75 -1.58 -6.14
C SER A 475 -29.55 -1.30 -4.66
N GLU A 476 -29.10 -2.29 -3.88
CA GLU A 476 -28.80 -2.11 -2.44
C GLU A 476 -27.71 -1.06 -2.24
N THR A 477 -26.68 -1.08 -3.08
CA THR A 477 -25.59 -0.10 -3.04
C THR A 477 -26.07 1.34 -3.33
N ILE A 478 -26.97 1.52 -4.30
CA ILE A 478 -27.55 2.82 -4.62
C ILE A 478 -28.48 3.30 -3.51
N GLU A 479 -29.23 2.39 -2.89
CA GLU A 479 -30.09 2.70 -1.76
C GLU A 479 -29.27 3.16 -0.55
N LEU A 480 -28.15 2.49 -0.27
CA LEU A 480 -27.22 2.82 0.81
C LEU A 480 -26.53 4.19 0.63
N GLU A 481 -26.31 4.65 -0.60
CA GLU A 481 -25.70 5.96 -0.89
C GLU A 481 -26.65 7.14 -0.62
N LYS A 482 -27.97 6.92 -0.67
CA LYS A 482 -28.99 7.95 -0.44
C LYS A 482 -29.10 8.31 1.04
#